data_AF-A0A1W9GL69-F1
#
_entry.id   AF-A0A1W9GL69-F1
#
_cell.length_a   1.000
_cell.length_b   1.000
_cell.length_c   1.000
_cell.angle_alpha   90.00
_cell.angle_beta   90.00
_cell.angle_gamma   90.00
#
_symmetry.space_group_name_H-M   'P 1'
#
loop_
_entity.id
_entity.type
_entity.pdbx_description
1 polymer ?
#
loop_
_entity_poly.entity_id
_entity_poly.type
_entity_poly.pdbx_seq_one_letter_code
_entity_poly.pdbx_strand_id
1 'polypeptide(L)'
;MRFDPALAAQEAFHEAETELGPDWDTAVELEDTFSSNAGATAREAYEGLLALARHYPNAHSFQAFCIYITWQQVTEETIARHFETGLKLSEAYLASQGGKNPRDIECITELHGSFRAGLGLEEQDELQVEYKRDTPKGGD
;
A
#
# COMPACT_ATOMS: atom_id res chain seq x y z
N MET A 1 -1.93 1.87 13.00
CA MET A 1 -0.86 1.00 12.51
C MET A 1 -0.23 0.25 13.67
N ARG A 2 -0.32 -1.08 13.68
CA ARG A 2 0.22 -1.95 14.74
C ARG A 2 1.58 -2.60 14.42
N PHE A 3 2.12 -2.33 13.25
CA PHE A 3 3.38 -2.87 12.76
C PHE A 3 4.24 -1.75 12.15
N ASP A 4 5.51 -2.05 11.88
CA ASP A 4 6.44 -1.15 11.19
C ASP A 4 6.48 -1.49 9.69
N PRO A 5 6.03 -0.59 8.80
CA PRO A 5 6.04 -0.83 7.35
C PRO A 5 7.44 -0.93 6.74
N ALA A 6 8.46 -0.31 7.33
CA ALA A 6 9.84 -0.43 6.84
C ALA A 6 10.42 -1.80 7.15
N LEU A 7 10.21 -2.29 8.37
CA LEU A 7 10.62 -3.64 8.74
C LEU A 7 9.85 -4.70 7.93
N ALA A 8 8.53 -4.53 7.77
CA ALA A 8 7.72 -5.46 6.97
C ALA A 8 8.13 -5.47 5.49
N ALA A 9 8.50 -4.31 4.92
CA ALA A 9 9.05 -4.24 3.57
C ALA A 9 10.33 -5.05 3.44
N GLN A 10 11.28 -4.88 4.36
CA GLN A 10 12.55 -5.61 4.32
C GLN A 10 12.35 -7.13 4.42
N GLU A 11 11.50 -7.59 5.34
CA GLU A 11 11.18 -9.01 5.50
C GLU A 11 10.55 -9.59 4.23
N ALA A 12 9.53 -8.93 3.68
CA ALA A 12 8.84 -9.37 2.47
C ALA A 12 9.76 -9.35 1.24
N PHE A 13 10.68 -8.39 1.16
CA PHE A 13 11.65 -8.31 0.06
C PHE A 13 12.66 -9.47 0.10
N HIS A 14 13.14 -9.83 1.28
CA HIS A 14 13.99 -11.01 1.43
C HIS A 14 13.28 -12.31 1.02
N GLU A 15 12.00 -12.47 1.36
CA GLU A 15 11.20 -13.65 0.96
C GLU A 15 10.97 -13.70 -0.57
N ALA A 16 10.95 -12.53 -1.24
CA ALA A 16 10.72 -12.40 -2.67
C ALA A 16 11.85 -12.91 -3.58
N GLU A 17 13.06 -13.16 -3.05
CA GLU A 17 14.20 -13.67 -3.83
C GLU A 17 13.82 -14.92 -4.63
N THR A 18 13.13 -15.85 -3.98
CA THR A 18 12.71 -17.11 -4.60
C THR A 18 11.58 -16.95 -5.63
N GLU A 19 10.87 -15.82 -5.60
CA GLU A 19 9.73 -15.53 -6.47
C GLU A 19 10.14 -14.81 -7.76
N LEU A 20 11.20 -14.01 -7.70
CA LEU A 20 11.62 -13.13 -8.80
C LEU A 20 12.60 -13.77 -9.79
N GLY A 21 13.35 -14.79 -9.35
CA GLY A 21 14.24 -15.54 -10.21
C GLY A 21 15.26 -14.64 -10.93
N PRO A 22 15.27 -14.57 -12.29
CA PRO A 22 16.28 -13.80 -13.03
C PRO A 22 16.21 -12.29 -12.81
N ASP A 23 15.04 -11.75 -12.43
CA ASP A 23 14.87 -10.31 -12.22
C ASP A 23 15.19 -9.89 -10.77
N TRP A 24 15.65 -10.83 -9.92
CA TRP A 24 16.03 -10.55 -8.53
C TRP A 24 17.12 -9.48 -8.42
N ASP A 25 18.20 -9.61 -9.21
CA ASP A 25 19.30 -8.64 -9.18
C ASP A 25 18.81 -7.23 -9.54
N THR A 26 17.88 -7.13 -10.50
CA THR A 26 17.26 -5.85 -10.87
C THR A 26 16.41 -5.30 -9.73
N ALA A 27 15.64 -6.15 -9.04
CA ALA A 27 14.85 -5.73 -7.89
C ALA A 27 15.75 -5.20 -6.77
N VAL A 28 16.89 -5.85 -6.50
CA VAL A 28 17.86 -5.42 -5.47
C VAL A 28 18.48 -4.06 -5.82
N GLU A 29 18.90 -3.84 -7.07
CA GLU A 29 19.44 -2.54 -7.50
C GLU A 29 18.41 -1.40 -7.35
N LEU A 30 17.15 -1.68 -7.70
CA LEU A 30 16.06 -0.73 -7.54
C LEU A 30 15.75 -0.46 -6.06
N GLU A 31 15.73 -1.49 -5.21
CA GLU A 31 15.48 -1.35 -3.78
C GLU A 31 16.60 -0.56 -3.08
N ASP A 32 17.87 -0.84 -3.38
CA ASP A 32 19.02 -0.09 -2.85
C ASP A 32 18.98 1.38 -3.30
N THR A 33 18.64 1.61 -4.57
CA THR A 33 18.46 2.98 -5.10
C THR A 33 17.30 3.70 -4.39
N PHE A 34 16.18 3.01 -4.16
CA PHE A 34 15.02 3.56 -3.46
C PHE A 34 15.35 3.92 -2.01
N SER A 35 16.00 3.02 -1.26
CA SER A 35 16.27 3.17 0.17
C SER A 35 17.42 4.14 0.49
N SER A 36 18.39 4.28 -0.42
CA SER A 36 19.59 5.12 -0.23
C SER A 36 19.50 6.52 -0.84
N ASN A 37 18.41 6.85 -1.55
CA ASN A 37 18.24 8.15 -2.21
C ASN A 37 16.94 8.85 -1.77
N ALA A 38 16.73 10.07 -2.26
CA ALA A 38 15.51 10.84 -2.04
C ALA A 38 15.08 11.56 -3.33
N GLY A 39 13.86 12.07 -3.36
CA GLY A 39 13.36 12.88 -4.47
C GLY A 39 13.24 12.08 -5.78
N ALA A 40 13.65 12.68 -6.90
CA ALA A 40 13.40 12.10 -8.23
C ALA A 40 14.03 10.71 -8.42
N THR A 41 15.25 10.49 -7.93
CA THR A 41 15.94 9.20 -8.04
C THR A 41 15.21 8.08 -7.29
N ALA A 42 14.81 8.34 -6.03
CA ALA A 42 14.04 7.38 -5.25
C ALA A 42 12.67 7.10 -5.88
N ARG A 43 12.01 8.14 -6.41
CA ARG A 43 10.73 8.01 -7.11
C ARG A 43 10.84 7.14 -8.37
N GLU A 44 11.88 7.32 -9.17
CA GLU A 44 12.11 6.50 -10.37
C GLU A 44 12.37 5.02 -10.01
N ALA A 45 13.14 4.77 -8.96
CA ALA A 45 13.37 3.43 -8.45
C ALA A 45 12.08 2.77 -7.93
N TYR A 46 11.27 3.51 -7.16
CA TYR A 46 9.93 3.08 -6.72
C TYR A 46 9.02 2.73 -7.90
N GLU A 47 8.94 3.61 -8.91
CA GLU A 47 8.15 3.36 -10.11
C GLU A 47 8.67 2.12 -10.88
N GLY A 48 9.98 1.88 -10.88
CA GLY A 48 10.63 0.67 -11.41
C GLY A 48 10.22 -0.60 -10.67
N LEU A 49 10.22 -0.60 -9.33
CA LEU A 49 9.78 -1.73 -8.51
C LEU A 49 8.30 -2.07 -8.78
N LEU A 50 7.44 -1.06 -8.87
CA LEU A 50 6.04 -1.26 -9.22
C LEU A 50 5.86 -1.80 -10.65
N ALA A 51 6.67 -1.34 -11.61
CA ALA A 51 6.65 -1.87 -12.96
C ALA A 51 7.06 -3.35 -12.98
N LEU A 52 8.12 -3.71 -12.24
CA LEU A 52 8.58 -5.08 -12.11
C LEU A 52 7.49 -5.98 -11.50
N ALA A 53 6.79 -5.52 -10.46
CA ALA A 53 5.74 -6.27 -9.80
C ALA A 53 4.59 -6.66 -10.74
N ARG A 54 4.33 -5.86 -11.79
CA ARG A 54 3.31 -6.18 -12.80
C ARG A 54 3.65 -7.42 -13.63
N HIS A 55 4.92 -7.77 -13.74
CA HIS A 55 5.37 -8.99 -14.42
C HIS A 55 5.23 -10.24 -13.53
N TYR A 56 5.09 -10.05 -12.22
CA TYR A 56 5.07 -11.11 -11.22
C TYR A 56 3.80 -11.06 -10.33
N PRO A 57 2.59 -11.21 -10.90
CA PRO A 57 1.34 -11.11 -10.14
C PRO A 57 1.17 -12.19 -9.05
N ASN A 58 1.94 -13.28 -9.12
CA ASN A 58 1.92 -14.39 -8.16
C ASN A 58 3.12 -14.38 -7.19
N ALA A 59 4.03 -13.39 -7.30
CA ALA A 59 5.12 -13.21 -6.34
C ALA A 59 4.56 -12.51 -5.09
N HIS A 60 3.92 -13.27 -4.20
CA HIS A 60 3.14 -12.69 -3.10
C HIS A 60 4.00 -11.85 -2.16
N SER A 61 5.21 -12.31 -1.85
CA SER A 61 6.15 -11.57 -1.00
C SER A 61 6.58 -10.27 -1.69
N PHE A 62 6.84 -10.31 -3.00
CA PHE A 62 7.17 -9.09 -3.75
C PHE A 62 6.01 -8.11 -3.88
N GLN A 63 4.78 -8.60 -4.06
CA GLN A 63 3.58 -7.76 -4.07
C GLN A 63 3.37 -7.11 -2.70
N ALA A 64 3.56 -7.86 -1.60
CA ALA A 64 3.47 -7.33 -0.24
C ALA A 64 4.51 -6.23 0.00
N PHE A 65 5.77 -6.47 -0.39
CA PHE A 65 6.83 -5.48 -0.39
C PHE A 65 6.42 -4.17 -1.12
N CYS A 66 5.88 -4.27 -2.33
CA CYS A 66 5.44 -3.12 -3.12
C CYS A 66 4.34 -2.30 -2.41
N ILE A 67 3.46 -2.96 -1.67
CA ILE A 67 2.43 -2.29 -0.86
C ILE A 67 3.06 -1.56 0.32
N TYR A 68 4.02 -2.18 1.03
CA TYR A 68 4.69 -1.56 2.16
C TYR A 68 5.48 -0.31 1.76
N ILE A 69 6.27 -0.36 0.69
CA ILE A 69 7.02 0.81 0.22
C ILE A 69 6.08 1.90 -0.33
N THR A 70 4.90 1.53 -0.85
CA THR A 70 3.88 2.52 -1.23
C THR A 70 3.34 3.27 -0.01
N TRP A 71 3.18 2.60 1.13
CA TRP A 71 2.85 3.29 2.37
C TRP A 71 3.98 4.21 2.84
N GLN A 72 5.24 3.81 2.70
CA GLN A 72 6.37 4.69 2.99
C GLN A 72 6.32 5.96 2.13
N GLN A 73 5.99 5.85 0.84
CA GLN A 73 5.80 7.00 -0.04
C GLN A 73 4.64 7.91 0.40
N VAL A 74 3.53 7.35 0.90
CA VAL A 74 2.45 8.15 1.52
C VAL A 74 2.97 8.97 2.71
N THR A 75 3.86 8.38 3.52
CA THR A 75 4.41 9.07 4.71
C THR A 75 5.46 10.12 4.35
N GLU A 76 6.15 9.95 3.23
CA GLU A 76 7.12 10.93 2.72
C GLU A 76 6.42 12.09 1.99
N GLU A 77 5.51 11.77 1.07
CA GLU A 77 4.72 12.71 0.29
C GLU A 77 3.23 12.32 0.37
N THR A 78 2.48 13.00 1.23
CA THR A 78 1.07 12.67 1.49
C THR A 78 0.15 13.21 0.39
N ILE A 79 0.22 12.62 -0.81
CA ILE A 79 -0.57 12.96 -2.00
C ILE A 79 -1.52 11.84 -2.40
N ALA A 80 -2.67 12.21 -2.99
CA ALA A 80 -3.74 11.28 -3.38
C ALA A 80 -3.25 10.11 -4.25
N ARG A 81 -2.31 10.36 -5.18
CA ARG A 81 -1.79 9.34 -6.10
C ARG A 81 -1.18 8.12 -5.37
N HIS A 82 -0.48 8.33 -4.26
CA HIS A 82 0.11 7.21 -3.50
C HIS A 82 -0.96 6.40 -2.79
N PHE A 83 -1.98 7.06 -2.23
CA PHE A 83 -3.12 6.37 -1.65
C PHE A 83 -3.92 5.57 -2.67
N GLU A 84 -4.19 6.12 -3.85
CA GLU A 84 -4.87 5.40 -4.94
C GLU A 84 -4.07 4.19 -5.43
N THR A 85 -2.75 4.33 -5.51
CA THR A 85 -1.85 3.24 -5.91
C THR A 85 -1.86 2.13 -4.85
N GLY A 86 -1.67 2.49 -3.58
CA GLY A 86 -1.72 1.55 -2.46
C GLY A 86 -3.05 0.83 -2.36
N LEU A 87 -4.16 1.53 -2.54
CA LEU A 87 -5.50 0.94 -2.56
C LEU A 87 -5.62 -0.15 -3.63
N LYS A 88 -5.25 0.14 -4.88
CA LYS A 88 -5.33 -0.82 -6.00
C LYS A 88 -4.42 -2.03 -5.78
N LEU A 89 -3.20 -1.80 -5.29
CA LEU A 89 -2.25 -2.89 -5.00
C LEU A 89 -2.79 -3.80 -3.89
N SER A 90 -3.30 -3.22 -2.79
CA SER A 90 -3.90 -3.99 -1.70
C SER A 90 -5.13 -4.77 -2.14
N GLU A 91 -6.03 -4.18 -2.94
CA GLU A 91 -7.20 -4.88 -3.47
C GLU A 91 -6.80 -6.08 -4.34
N ALA A 92 -5.87 -5.88 -5.27
CA ALA A 92 -5.35 -6.96 -6.11
C ALA A 92 -4.67 -8.06 -5.29
N TYR A 93 -3.85 -7.66 -4.32
CA TYR A 93 -3.18 -8.59 -3.41
C TYR A 93 -4.22 -9.39 -2.63
N LEU A 94 -5.16 -8.76 -1.93
CA LEU A 94 -6.17 -9.43 -1.11
C LEU A 94 -7.08 -10.35 -1.92
N ALA A 95 -7.41 -9.98 -3.17
CA ALA A 95 -8.23 -10.81 -4.07
C ALA A 95 -7.49 -12.05 -4.63
N SER A 96 -6.15 -12.01 -4.75
CA SER A 96 -5.37 -13.15 -5.26
C SER A 96 -5.50 -14.41 -4.39
N GLN A 97 -5.29 -15.59 -4.95
CA GLN A 97 -5.56 -16.87 -4.27
C GLN A 97 -4.28 -17.61 -3.90
N GLY A 98 -4.24 -18.18 -2.68
CA GLY A 98 -3.14 -19.04 -2.21
C GLY A 98 -1.81 -18.32 -1.96
N GLY A 99 -0.82 -19.06 -1.44
CA GLY A 99 0.60 -18.67 -1.41
C GLY A 99 1.03 -17.53 -0.47
N LYS A 100 0.09 -16.72 0.03
CA LYS A 100 0.39 -15.56 0.87
C LYS A 100 0.77 -15.92 2.30
N ASN A 101 1.71 -15.17 2.85
CA ASN A 101 2.02 -15.18 4.27
C ASN A 101 0.81 -14.64 5.08
N PRO A 102 0.30 -15.37 6.10
CA PRO A 102 -0.80 -14.90 6.94
C PRO A 102 -0.53 -13.56 7.63
N ARG A 103 0.73 -13.27 7.98
CA ARG A 103 1.14 -12.00 8.57
C ARG A 103 0.92 -10.84 7.59
N ASP A 104 1.32 -11.03 6.33
CA ASP A 104 1.15 -10.02 5.30
C ASP A 104 -0.32 -9.75 5.01
N ILE A 105 -1.18 -10.77 5.06
CA ILE A 105 -2.63 -10.59 4.93
C ILE A 105 -3.16 -9.64 6.01
N GLU A 106 -2.77 -9.83 7.27
CA GLU A 106 -3.20 -8.96 8.38
C GLU A 106 -2.71 -7.52 8.18
N CYS A 107 -1.40 -7.36 7.94
CA CYS A 107 -0.78 -6.05 7.76
C CYS A 107 -1.34 -5.30 6.54
N ILE A 108 -1.52 -5.97 5.41
CA ILE A 108 -2.04 -5.37 4.17
C ILE A 108 -3.53 -5.05 4.31
N THR A 109 -4.29 -5.81 5.10
CA THR A 109 -5.67 -5.45 5.43
C THR A 109 -5.73 -4.14 6.23
N GLU A 110 -4.83 -3.95 7.21
CA GLU A 110 -4.73 -2.68 7.95
C GLU A 110 -4.30 -1.51 7.03
N LEU A 111 -3.34 -1.74 6.12
CA LEU A 111 -2.93 -0.73 5.13
C LEU A 111 -4.03 -0.40 4.14
N HIS A 112 -4.78 -1.38 3.67
CA HIS A 112 -5.93 -1.17 2.80
C HIS A 112 -6.93 -0.20 3.44
N GLY A 113 -7.27 -0.39 4.71
CA GLY A 113 -8.11 0.55 5.47
C GLY A 113 -7.49 1.94 5.54
N SER A 114 -6.18 2.01 5.81
CA SER A 114 -5.44 3.28 5.88
C SER A 114 -5.41 4.03 4.53
N PHE A 115 -5.26 3.31 3.41
CA PHE A 115 -5.31 3.90 2.08
C PHE A 115 -6.68 4.47 1.74
N ARG A 116 -7.75 3.74 2.09
CA ARG A 116 -9.14 4.21 1.94
C ARG A 116 -9.40 5.46 2.77
N ALA A 117 -8.98 5.46 4.03
CA ALA A 117 -9.12 6.60 4.92
C ALA A 117 -8.40 7.85 4.37
N GLY A 118 -7.18 7.69 3.85
CA GLY A 118 -6.43 8.78 3.22
C GLY A 118 -7.11 9.38 1.98
N LEU A 119 -8.00 8.62 1.32
CA LEU A 119 -8.83 9.09 0.19
C LEU A 119 -10.21 9.60 0.62
N GLY A 120 -10.54 9.56 1.91
CA GLY A 120 -11.88 9.90 2.42
C GLY A 120 -12.96 8.88 2.01
N LEU A 121 -12.56 7.63 1.75
CA LEU A 121 -13.44 6.51 1.36
C LEU A 121 -13.85 5.62 2.55
N GLU A 122 -13.66 6.09 3.78
CA GLU A 122 -14.29 5.47 4.93
C GLU A 122 -15.79 5.44 4.69
N GLU A 123 -16.44 4.30 4.95
CA GLU A 123 -17.89 4.28 5.03
C GLU A 123 -18.27 5.40 5.98
N GLN A 124 -19.08 6.35 5.50
CA GLN A 124 -19.72 7.31 6.38
C GLN A 124 -20.56 6.48 7.34
N ASP A 125 -19.98 6.17 8.50
CA ASP A 125 -20.68 5.67 9.66
C ASP A 125 -21.92 6.55 9.81
N GLU A 126 -23.06 5.93 10.10
CA GLU A 126 -24.46 6.39 9.98
C GLU A 126 -24.83 7.73 10.69
N LEU A 127 -23.86 8.52 11.12
CA LEU A 127 -23.96 9.75 11.91
C LEU A 127 -24.29 11.04 11.11
N GLN A 128 -24.39 11.01 9.78
CA GLN A 128 -24.88 12.17 9.01
C GLN A 128 -26.41 12.24 8.87
N VAL A 129 -27.16 11.26 9.39
CA VAL A 129 -28.64 11.29 9.34
C VAL A 129 -29.25 12.10 10.48
N GLU A 130 -28.53 12.36 11.58
CA GLU A 130 -29.12 13.02 12.76
C GLU A 130 -29.00 14.55 12.80
N TYR A 131 -28.22 15.18 11.91
CA TYR A 131 -28.09 16.65 11.87
C TYR A 131 -29.14 17.37 11.01
N LYS A 132 -30.20 16.68 10.58
CA LYS A 132 -31.32 17.27 9.83
C LYS A 132 -32.69 17.07 10.50
N ARG A 133 -32.72 17.01 11.83
CA ARG A 133 -33.98 17.08 12.62
C ARG A 133 -34.08 18.22 13.63
N ASP A 134 -33.06 19.09 13.74
CA ASP A 134 -33.14 20.31 14.54
C ASP A 134 -33.29 21.56 13.65
N THR A 135 -34.39 21.63 12.91
CA THR A 135 -34.92 22.93 12.48
C THR A 135 -36.15 23.24 13.33
N PRO A 136 -36.06 24.14 14.33
CA PRO A 136 -37.24 24.60 15.03
C PRO A 136 -38.11 25.37 14.03
N LYS A 137 -39.33 24.88 13.77
CA LYS A 137 -40.35 25.68 13.09
C LYS A 137 -40.80 26.77 14.05
N GLY A 138 -40.14 27.92 13.99
CA GLY A 138 -40.62 29.14 14.60
C GLY A 138 -41.84 29.68 13.83
N GLY A 139 -42.88 30.02 14.60
CA GLY A 139 -43.80 31.16 14.44
C GLY A 139 -44.53 31.37 13.11
N ASP A 140 -45.84 31.13 13.12
CA ASP A 140 -46.86 32.19 13.11
C ASP A 140 -48.13 31.66 13.81
#